data_AF-A0A819PTY0-F1
#
_entry.id   AF-A0A819PTY0-F1
#
_cell.length_a   1.000
_cell.length_b   1.000
_cell.length_c   1.000
_cell.angle_alpha   90.00
_cell.angle_beta   90.00
_cell.angle_gamma   90.00
#
_symmetry.space_group_name_H-M   'P 1'
#
loop_
_entity.id
_entity.type
_entity.pdbx_description
1 polymer ?
#
loop_
_entity_poly.entity_id
_entity_poly.type
_entity_poly.pdbx_seq_one_letter_code
_entity_poly.pdbx_strand_id
1 'polypeptide(L)'
;MFVLGPLDTRIDNLVRKYGYIGVILFWLGPHAFWSVICCLPVVLIHTFPIPHIKFSIFDFFGFVIWTCGFFMETLADRNKLNAKLIEKKQYYYLGSLWNYCRNPNHCGEVFCWLGISIISFNLFIYHSVYKYNFWTLILIPISPLFTLFAMLFEATLTSEIRNNKRFGNESNYLQYRKQTSILWPISPKIYPSLPKWIRKIIFFELNLYNKGLKTIRE
;
A
#
# COMPACT_ATOMS: atom_id res chain seq x y z
N MET A 1 -18.23 6.10 -16.10
CA MET A 1 -18.63 4.97 -16.94
C MET A 1 -18.22 3.69 -16.22
N PHE A 2 -19.15 3.07 -15.47
CA PHE A 2 -18.88 1.81 -14.78
C PHE A 2 -18.78 0.73 -15.85
N VAL A 3 -17.58 0.20 -16.08
CA VAL A 3 -17.39 -0.98 -16.93
C VAL A 3 -18.01 -2.16 -16.18
N LEU A 4 -19.24 -2.51 -16.53
CA LEU A 4 -19.93 -3.73 -16.10
C LEU A 4 -19.21 -4.92 -16.72
N GLY A 5 -18.08 -5.32 -16.14
CA GLY A 5 -17.54 -6.67 -16.28
C GLY A 5 -18.52 -7.70 -15.69
N PRO A 6 -18.30 -9.01 -15.91
CA PRO A 6 -19.24 -10.05 -15.51
C PRO A 6 -19.66 -9.84 -14.05
N LEU A 7 -20.98 -9.76 -13.83
CA LEU A 7 -21.64 -9.47 -12.54
C LEU A 7 -20.80 -9.98 -11.37
N ASP A 8 -20.29 -9.06 -10.55
CA ASP A 8 -19.49 -9.40 -9.38
C ASP A 8 -20.41 -10.10 -8.37
N THR A 9 -20.52 -11.43 -8.50
CA THR A 9 -21.40 -12.30 -7.70
C THR A 9 -21.17 -12.14 -6.19
N ARG A 10 -20.02 -11.60 -5.79
CA ARG A 10 -19.71 -11.27 -4.39
C ARG A 10 -20.62 -10.17 -3.85
N ILE A 11 -20.88 -9.11 -4.62
CA ILE A 11 -21.74 -7.99 -4.18
C ILE A 11 -23.18 -8.47 -4.08
N ASP A 12 -23.65 -9.23 -5.06
CA ASP A 12 -25.01 -9.80 -5.05
C ASP A 12 -25.25 -10.68 -3.82
N ASN A 13 -24.27 -11.52 -3.45
CA ASN A 13 -24.34 -12.35 -2.25
C ASN A 13 -24.39 -11.51 -0.96
N LEU A 14 -23.65 -10.40 -0.89
CA LEU A 14 -23.68 -9.49 0.25
C LEU A 14 -25.01 -8.74 0.34
N VAL A 15 -25.55 -8.26 -0.79
CA VAL A 15 -26.86 -7.60 -0.84
C VAL A 15 -27.96 -8.55 -0.41
N ARG A 16 -27.93 -9.82 -0.84
CA ARG A 16 -28.89 -10.83 -0.38
C ARG A 16 -28.83 -11.08 1.13
N LYS A 17 -27.64 -11.01 1.72
CA LYS A 17 -27.43 -11.32 3.15
C LYS A 17 -27.69 -10.12 4.08
N TYR A 18 -27.34 -8.91 3.66
CA TYR A 18 -27.33 -7.70 4.52
C TYR A 18 -28.23 -6.57 4.00
N GLY A 19 -28.83 -6.71 2.81
CA GLY A 19 -29.58 -5.67 2.13
C GLY A 19 -28.69 -4.55 1.57
N TYR A 20 -29.25 -3.71 0.68
CA TYR A 20 -28.51 -2.58 0.09
C TYR A 20 -27.98 -1.61 1.15
N ILE A 21 -28.77 -1.31 2.18
CA ILE A 21 -28.37 -0.41 3.27
C ILE A 21 -27.22 -1.04 4.08
N GLY A 22 -27.28 -2.33 4.39
CA GLY A 22 -26.21 -3.02 5.10
C GLY A 22 -24.91 -3.05 4.29
N VAL A 23 -24.99 -3.27 2.98
CA VAL A 23 -23.82 -3.20 2.08
C VAL A 23 -23.26 -1.78 2.01
N ILE A 24 -24.12 -0.76 1.87
CA ILE A 24 -23.69 0.64 1.83
C ILE A 24 -22.99 1.02 3.13
N LEU A 25 -23.54 0.68 4.30
CA LEU A 25 -22.92 0.99 5.60
C LEU A 25 -21.61 0.20 5.80
N PHE A 26 -21.57 -1.07 5.39
CA PHE A 26 -20.38 -1.90 5.46
C PHE A 26 -19.23 -1.37 4.58
N TRP A 27 -19.55 -0.82 3.40
CA TRP A 27 -18.54 -0.23 2.53
C TRP A 27 -18.20 1.22 2.93
N LEU A 28 -19.20 2.07 3.17
CA LEU A 28 -18.94 3.48 3.49
C LEU A 28 -18.23 3.66 4.83
N GLY A 29 -18.57 2.90 5.87
CA GLY A 29 -18.01 3.12 7.21
C GLY A 29 -16.47 2.96 7.26
N PRO A 30 -15.93 1.76 7.00
CA PRO A 30 -14.49 1.51 7.03
C PRO A 30 -13.71 2.34 6.00
N HIS A 31 -14.24 2.51 4.79
CA HIS A 31 -13.55 3.29 3.75
C HIS A 31 -13.56 4.81 4.03
N ALA A 32 -14.64 5.35 4.59
CA ALA A 32 -14.67 6.75 5.03
C ALA A 32 -13.70 6.96 6.21
N PHE A 33 -13.69 6.05 7.19
CA PHE A 33 -12.76 6.09 8.31
C PHE A 33 -11.30 6.05 7.84
N TRP A 34 -10.96 5.14 6.93
CA TRP A 34 -9.66 5.09 6.28
C TRP A 34 -9.29 6.43 5.63
N SER A 35 -10.20 6.97 4.81
CA SER A 35 -9.97 8.21 4.07
C SER A 35 -9.69 9.39 4.99
N VAL A 36 -10.41 9.48 6.13
CA VAL A 36 -10.18 10.50 7.15
C VAL A 36 -8.78 10.39 7.75
N ILE A 37 -8.33 9.18 8.09
CA ILE A 37 -6.97 8.98 8.64
C ILE A 37 -5.91 9.38 7.61
N CYS A 38 -6.09 9.00 6.35
CA CYS A 38 -5.12 9.32 5.30
C CYS A 38 -5.01 10.83 5.05
N CYS A 39 -6.15 11.54 5.05
CA CYS A 39 -6.21 12.99 4.88
C CYS A 39 -5.82 13.79 6.13
N LEU A 40 -5.60 13.14 7.28
CA LEU A 40 -5.28 13.80 8.55
C LEU A 40 -4.15 14.85 8.44
N PRO A 41 -3.01 14.60 7.77
CA PRO A 41 -1.94 15.59 7.65
C PRO A 41 -2.43 16.87 6.96
N VAL A 42 -3.21 16.74 5.88
CA VAL A 42 -3.78 17.86 5.13
C VAL A 42 -4.79 18.64 5.97
N VAL A 43 -5.69 17.95 6.66
CA VAL A 43 -6.68 18.58 7.54
C VAL A 43 -5.97 19.40 8.62
N LEU A 44 -4.94 18.82 9.26
CA LEU A 44 -4.17 19.51 10.30
C LEU A 44 -3.55 20.81 9.78
N ILE A 45 -2.93 20.82 8.58
CA ILE A 45 -2.38 22.06 8.00
C ILE A 45 -3.43 23.18 7.96
N HIS A 46 -4.65 22.85 7.51
CA HIS A 46 -5.71 23.83 7.28
C HIS A 46 -6.42 24.28 8.56
N THR A 47 -6.22 23.60 9.69
CA THR A 47 -6.78 24.05 10.98
C THR A 47 -6.03 25.23 11.59
N PHE A 48 -4.84 25.55 11.08
CA PHE A 48 -4.02 26.65 11.59
C PHE A 48 -4.15 27.90 10.72
N PRO A 49 -4.44 29.08 11.30
CA PRO A 49 -4.45 30.34 10.56
C PRO A 49 -3.01 30.78 10.32
N ILE A 50 -2.39 30.33 9.23
CA ILE A 50 -0.99 30.67 8.91
C ILE A 50 -0.94 31.57 7.67
N PRO A 51 -0.70 32.87 7.83
CA PRO A 51 -0.43 33.73 6.69
C PRO A 51 1.04 33.51 6.32
N HIS A 52 1.29 32.88 5.17
CA HIS A 52 2.61 32.77 4.51
C HIS A 52 3.56 31.68 5.04
N ILE A 53 3.16 30.40 4.89
CA ILE A 53 4.14 29.29 4.91
C ILE A 53 5.03 29.43 3.67
N LYS A 54 6.32 29.70 3.88
CA LYS A 54 7.33 29.62 2.82
C LYS A 54 7.55 28.17 2.41
N PHE A 55 7.73 27.97 1.11
CA PHE A 55 8.13 26.68 0.56
C PHE A 55 9.44 26.21 1.20
N SER A 56 9.45 24.99 1.70
CA SER A 56 10.54 24.37 2.44
C SER A 56 11.15 23.20 1.68
N ILE A 57 12.35 22.79 2.09
CA ILE A 57 13.00 21.59 1.60
C ILE A 57 12.12 20.34 1.81
N PHE A 58 11.32 20.31 2.87
CA PHE A 58 10.36 19.23 3.13
C PHE A 58 9.25 19.17 2.07
N ASP A 59 8.76 20.33 1.58
CA ASP A 59 7.75 20.36 0.53
C ASP A 59 8.30 19.76 -0.77
N PHE A 60 9.54 20.12 -1.12
CA PHE A 60 10.22 19.56 -2.28
C PHE A 60 10.43 18.05 -2.16
N PHE A 61 11.01 17.57 -1.05
CA PHE A 61 11.27 16.14 -0.85
C PHE A 61 9.97 15.33 -0.78
N GLY A 62 8.96 15.84 -0.08
CA GLY A 62 7.66 15.20 0.01
C GLY A 62 6.96 15.12 -1.34
N PHE A 63 7.04 16.17 -2.16
CA PHE A 63 6.52 16.16 -3.54
C PHE A 63 7.26 15.14 -4.44
N VAL A 64 8.59 15.05 -4.33
CA VAL A 64 9.37 14.04 -5.06
C VAL A 64 8.96 12.62 -4.65
N ILE A 65 8.84 12.36 -3.34
CA ILE A 65 8.42 11.05 -2.82
C ILE A 65 7.00 10.70 -3.29
N TRP A 66 6.07 11.65 -3.20
CA TRP A 66 4.70 11.48 -3.68
C TRP A 66 4.67 11.16 -5.18
N THR A 67 5.43 11.90 -6.00
CA THR A 67 5.50 11.71 -7.44
C THR A 67 6.04 10.32 -7.79
N CYS A 68 7.11 9.88 -7.11
CA CYS A 68 7.63 8.52 -7.25
C CYS A 68 6.59 7.47 -6.87
N GLY A 69 5.86 7.67 -5.76
CA GLY A 69 4.78 6.79 -5.33
C GLY A 69 3.68 6.67 -6.37
N PHE A 70 3.19 7.80 -6.87
CA PHE A 70 2.14 7.89 -7.88
C PHE A 70 2.51 7.14 -9.16
N PHE A 71 3.74 7.33 -9.68
CA PHE A 71 4.19 6.61 -10.86
C PHE A 71 4.39 5.12 -10.60
N MET A 72 4.93 4.73 -9.45
CA MET A 72 5.08 3.32 -9.08
C MET A 72 3.73 2.61 -9.05
N GLU A 73 2.74 3.22 -8.41
CA GLU A 73 1.38 2.68 -8.33
C GLU A 73 0.73 2.58 -9.71
N THR A 74 0.70 3.69 -10.44
CA THR A 74 0.08 3.77 -11.77
C THR A 74 0.67 2.75 -12.73
N LEU A 75 2.00 2.61 -12.76
CA LEU A 75 2.68 1.65 -13.64
C LEU A 75 2.41 0.21 -13.20
N ALA A 76 2.42 -0.07 -11.88
CA ALA A 76 2.16 -1.40 -11.36
C ALA A 76 0.71 -1.86 -11.65
N ASP A 77 -0.27 -0.97 -11.49
CA ASP A 77 -1.67 -1.27 -11.77
C ASP A 77 -1.95 -1.37 -13.26
N ARG A 78 -1.30 -0.53 -14.10
CA ARG A 78 -1.33 -0.70 -15.56
C ARG A 78 -0.83 -2.08 -15.98
N ASN A 79 0.27 -2.56 -15.38
CA ASN A 79 0.77 -3.91 -15.65
C ASN A 79 -0.25 -4.99 -15.27
N LYS A 80 -0.90 -4.86 -14.11
CA LYS A 80 -1.98 -5.77 -13.65
C LYS A 80 -3.17 -5.76 -14.61
N LEU A 81 -3.64 -4.59 -15.01
CA LEU A 81 -4.75 -4.45 -15.95
C LEU A 81 -4.43 -5.11 -17.29
N ASN A 82 -3.27 -4.81 -17.87
CA ASN A 82 -2.83 -5.43 -19.11
C ASN A 82 -2.75 -6.96 -19.01
N ALA A 83 -2.18 -7.48 -17.91
CA ALA A 83 -2.09 -8.91 -17.67
C ALA A 83 -3.46 -9.59 -17.55
N LYS A 84 -4.46 -8.87 -17.00
CA LYS A 84 -5.85 -9.35 -16.91
C LYS A 84 -6.51 -9.37 -18.29
N LEU A 85 -6.27 -8.35 -19.12
CA LEU A 85 -6.83 -8.25 -20.47
C LEU A 85 -6.32 -9.34 -21.41
N ILE A 86 -5.05 -9.75 -21.27
CA ILE A 86 -4.45 -10.82 -22.08
C ILE A 86 -4.55 -12.21 -21.43
N GLU A 87 -5.33 -12.35 -20.35
CA GLU A 87 -5.49 -13.59 -19.58
C GLU A 87 -4.17 -14.29 -19.20
N LYS A 88 -3.16 -13.49 -18.82
CA LYS A 88 -1.82 -14.00 -18.52
C LYS A 88 -1.87 -15.07 -17.42
N LYS A 89 -1.40 -16.29 -17.73
CA LYS A 89 -1.37 -17.42 -16.79
C LYS A 89 -0.59 -17.11 -15.51
N GLN A 90 0.58 -16.47 -15.64
CA GLN A 90 1.45 -16.09 -14.52
C GLN A 90 1.17 -14.63 -14.08
N TYR A 91 0.03 -14.41 -13.43
CA TYR A 91 -0.39 -13.07 -12.98
C TYR A 91 0.42 -12.53 -11.79
N TYR A 92 1.22 -13.37 -11.12
CA TYR A 92 2.09 -12.99 -10.00
C TYR A 92 3.39 -12.28 -10.41
N TYR A 93 3.76 -12.41 -11.70
CA TYR A 93 5.00 -11.88 -12.24
C TYR A 93 4.73 -11.13 -13.55
N LEU A 94 4.81 -9.80 -13.50
CA LEU A 94 4.46 -8.94 -14.63
C LEU A 94 5.66 -8.19 -15.25
N GLY A 95 6.88 -8.48 -14.79
CA GLY A 95 8.09 -7.77 -15.20
C GLY A 95 8.17 -6.34 -14.61
N SER A 96 9.24 -5.61 -14.97
CA SER A 96 9.48 -4.24 -14.50
C SER A 96 9.51 -4.15 -12.96
N LEU A 97 8.67 -3.32 -12.34
CA LEU A 97 8.59 -3.12 -10.89
C LEU A 97 8.32 -4.41 -10.11
N TRP A 98 7.58 -5.35 -10.72
CA TRP A 98 7.26 -6.65 -10.12
C TRP A 98 8.49 -7.55 -9.98
N ASN A 99 9.62 -7.21 -10.61
CA ASN A 99 10.88 -7.92 -10.39
C ASN A 99 11.49 -7.56 -9.02
N TYR A 100 11.19 -6.39 -8.47
CA TYR A 100 11.91 -5.87 -7.30
C TYR A 100 11.14 -6.07 -5.99
N CYS A 101 9.81 -6.13 -6.05
CA CYS A 101 8.95 -6.49 -4.93
C CYS A 101 7.64 -7.09 -5.44
N ARG A 102 6.95 -7.84 -4.58
CA ARG A 102 5.70 -8.54 -4.93
C ARG A 102 4.49 -7.63 -5.00
N ASN A 103 4.52 -6.46 -4.37
CA ASN A 103 3.39 -5.54 -4.31
C ASN A 103 3.85 -4.09 -4.58
N PRO A 104 4.36 -3.79 -5.79
CA PRO A 104 4.86 -2.46 -6.12
C PRO A 104 3.79 -1.38 -6.08
N ASN A 105 2.52 -1.74 -6.37
CA ASN A 105 1.40 -0.80 -6.25
C ASN A 105 1.15 -0.39 -4.78
N HIS A 106 1.22 -1.34 -3.85
CA HIS A 106 1.08 -1.04 -2.42
C HIS A 106 2.25 -0.20 -1.89
N CYS A 107 3.46 -0.40 -2.44
CA CYS A 107 4.60 0.47 -2.12
C CYS A 107 4.37 1.90 -2.62
N GLY A 108 3.82 2.05 -3.82
CA GLY A 108 3.47 3.35 -4.39
C GLY A 108 2.47 4.11 -3.52
N GLU A 109 1.40 3.44 -3.09
CA GLU A 109 0.40 3.99 -2.17
C GLU A 109 1.03 4.49 -0.86
N VAL A 110 1.91 3.69 -0.23
CA VAL A 110 2.62 4.12 0.98
C VAL A 110 3.49 5.35 0.73
N PHE A 111 4.15 5.45 -0.43
CA PHE A 111 4.96 6.62 -0.80
C PHE A 111 4.11 7.86 -1.05
N CYS A 112 2.93 7.73 -1.64
CA CYS A 112 1.98 8.84 -1.79
C CYS A 112 1.65 9.45 -0.41
N TRP A 113 1.18 8.64 0.53
CA TRP A 113 0.79 9.14 1.85
C TRP A 113 1.98 9.58 2.71
N LEU A 114 3.14 8.95 2.56
CA LEU A 114 4.38 9.40 3.18
C LEU A 114 4.81 10.78 2.64
N GLY A 115 4.74 10.98 1.32
CA GLY A 115 5.06 12.26 0.68
C GLY A 115 4.15 13.38 1.19
N ILE A 116 2.84 13.13 1.27
CA ILE A 116 1.87 14.09 1.84
C ILE A 116 2.22 14.42 3.29
N SER A 117 2.52 13.42 4.13
CA SER A 117 2.92 13.67 5.53
C SER A 117 4.23 14.45 5.65
N ILE A 118 5.19 14.23 4.76
CA ILE A 118 6.46 15.00 4.75
C ILE A 118 6.20 16.46 4.38
N ILE A 119 5.34 16.74 3.39
CA ILE A 119 4.91 18.11 3.06
C ILE A 119 4.24 18.74 4.28
N SER A 120 3.33 18.02 4.94
CA SER A 120 2.66 18.49 6.16
C SER A 120 3.60 18.72 7.33
N PHE A 121 4.77 18.08 7.33
CA PHE A 121 5.80 18.30 8.34
C PHE A 121 6.43 19.70 8.26
N ASN A 122 6.29 20.44 7.14
CA ASN A 122 6.75 21.83 7.08
C ASN A 122 6.10 22.70 8.17
N LEU A 123 4.87 22.41 8.61
CA LEU A 123 4.27 23.09 9.77
C LEU A 123 5.10 22.95 11.05
N PHE A 124 5.87 21.89 11.21
CA PHE A 124 6.70 21.69 12.40
C PHE A 124 7.82 22.73 12.51
N ILE A 125 8.42 23.17 11.40
CA ILE A 125 9.40 24.26 11.45
C ILE A 125 8.75 25.52 12.04
N TYR A 126 7.51 25.81 11.63
CA TYR A 126 6.73 26.93 12.16
C TYR A 126 6.28 26.68 13.61
N HIS A 127 6.02 25.43 14.00
CA HIS A 127 5.78 25.01 15.38
C HIS A 127 6.84 25.47 16.36
N SER A 128 8.12 25.25 16.03
CA SER A 128 9.23 25.67 16.89
C SER A 128 9.29 27.19 17.06
N VAL A 129 8.71 27.97 16.14
CA VAL A 129 8.75 29.43 16.14
C VAL A 129 7.50 30.04 16.79
N TYR A 130 6.33 29.42 16.64
CA TYR A 130 5.03 30.00 17.03
C TYR A 130 4.31 29.25 18.17
N LYS A 131 4.99 28.32 18.87
CA LYS A 131 4.41 27.52 19.97
C LYS A 131 3.13 26.76 19.57
N TYR A 132 3.16 26.10 18.41
CA TYR A 132 2.04 25.25 18.01
C TYR A 132 1.90 24.02 18.94
N ASN A 133 0.85 23.22 18.76
CA ASN A 133 0.46 22.16 19.70
C ASN A 133 1.22 20.85 19.45
N PHE A 134 1.93 20.31 20.46
CA PHE A 134 2.77 19.08 20.36
C PHE A 134 2.03 17.90 19.73
N TRP A 135 0.70 17.84 19.89
CA TRP A 135 -0.14 16.82 19.28
C TRP A 135 -0.01 16.73 17.75
N THR A 136 0.28 17.84 17.05
CA THR A 136 0.48 17.84 15.59
C THR A 136 1.62 16.93 15.13
N LEU A 137 2.71 16.84 15.91
CA LEU A 137 3.85 15.97 15.64
C LEU A 137 3.51 14.49 15.71
N ILE A 138 2.60 14.14 16.62
CA ILE A 138 2.17 12.76 16.83
C ILE A 138 1.13 12.38 15.77
N LEU A 139 0.27 13.31 15.37
CA LEU A 139 -0.84 13.03 14.47
C LEU A 139 -0.43 12.92 12.99
N ILE A 140 0.56 13.70 12.51
CA ILE A 140 0.99 13.67 11.10
C ILE A 140 1.50 12.29 10.63
N PRO A 141 2.33 11.56 11.41
CA PRO A 141 2.81 10.24 11.02
C PRO A 141 1.74 9.15 11.04
N ILE A 142 0.57 9.38 11.66
CA ILE A 142 -0.49 8.36 11.75
C ILE A 142 -0.96 7.96 10.36
N SER A 143 -1.10 8.90 9.43
CA SER A 143 -1.54 8.62 8.05
C SER A 143 -0.67 7.60 7.31
N PRO A 144 0.65 7.82 7.14
CA PRO A 144 1.50 6.87 6.41
C PRO A 144 1.73 5.57 7.19
N LEU A 145 1.73 5.60 8.52
CA LEU A 145 1.82 4.38 9.34
C LEU A 145 0.57 3.51 9.22
N PHE A 146 -0.61 4.14 9.26
CA PHE A 146 -1.88 3.47 9.03
C PHE A 146 -1.96 2.89 7.62
N THR A 147 -1.56 3.67 6.61
CA THR A 147 -1.48 3.22 5.21
C THR A 147 -0.54 2.02 5.08
N LEU A 148 0.66 2.09 5.65
CA LEU A 148 1.60 0.97 5.64
C LEU A 148 1.01 -0.27 6.31
N PHE A 149 0.36 -0.11 7.47
CA PHE A 149 -0.33 -1.19 8.16
C PHE A 149 -1.41 -1.83 7.28
N ALA A 150 -2.31 -1.02 6.71
CA ALA A 150 -3.40 -1.51 5.89
C ALA A 150 -2.88 -2.20 4.61
N MET A 151 -1.83 -1.64 3.98
CA MET A 151 -1.17 -2.27 2.84
C MET A 151 -0.55 -3.62 3.19
N LEU A 152 0.12 -3.77 4.33
CA LEU A 152 0.76 -5.03 4.75
C LEU A 152 -0.27 -6.08 5.17
N PHE A 153 -1.17 -5.73 6.09
CA PHE A 153 -1.99 -6.70 6.80
C PHE A 153 -3.34 -6.98 6.14
N GLU A 154 -3.84 -6.09 5.29
CA GLU A 154 -5.10 -6.30 4.57
C GLU A 154 -4.84 -6.61 3.10
N ALA A 155 -4.33 -5.64 2.34
CA ALA A 155 -4.22 -5.73 0.89
C ALA A 155 -3.18 -6.78 0.45
N THR A 156 -1.96 -6.68 0.97
CA THR A 156 -0.85 -7.59 0.62
C THR A 156 -1.13 -9.00 1.13
N LEU A 157 -1.58 -9.15 2.36
CA LEU A 157 -1.92 -10.46 2.93
C LEU A 157 -2.97 -11.19 2.08
N THR A 158 -4.05 -10.50 1.72
CA THR A 158 -5.12 -11.08 0.89
C THR A 158 -4.60 -11.48 -0.49
N SER A 159 -3.76 -10.63 -1.10
CA SER A 159 -3.12 -10.91 -2.40
C SER A 159 -2.22 -12.15 -2.33
N GLU A 160 -1.35 -12.24 -1.31
CA GLU A 160 -0.43 -13.37 -1.12
C GLU A 160 -1.18 -14.67 -0.86
N ILE A 161 -2.21 -14.69 0.01
CA ILE A 161 -3.01 -15.90 0.26
C ILE A 161 -3.68 -16.38 -1.03
N ARG A 162 -4.23 -15.46 -1.84
CA ARG A 162 -4.86 -15.80 -3.11
C ARG A 162 -3.86 -16.38 -4.10
N ASN A 163 -2.68 -15.77 -4.22
CA ASN A 163 -1.62 -16.24 -5.10
C ASN A 163 -1.05 -17.59 -4.62
N ASN A 164 -0.85 -17.79 -3.32
CA ASN A 164 -0.40 -19.05 -2.74
C ASN A 164 -1.37 -20.20 -3.05
N LYS A 165 -2.68 -19.97 -2.90
CA LYS A 165 -3.70 -20.98 -3.20
C LYS A 165 -3.70 -21.38 -4.69
N ARG A 166 -3.46 -20.40 -5.58
CA ARG A 166 -3.51 -20.60 -7.03
C ARG A 166 -2.21 -21.18 -7.60
N PHE A 167 -1.07 -20.67 -7.16
CA PHE A 167 0.25 -20.92 -7.77
C PHE A 167 1.23 -21.63 -6.84
N GLY A 168 0.86 -21.97 -5.61
CA GLY A 168 1.75 -22.55 -4.60
C GLY A 168 2.40 -23.89 -4.97
N ASN A 169 1.93 -24.55 -6.02
CA ASN A 169 2.52 -25.77 -6.58
C ASN A 169 3.50 -25.52 -7.74
N GLU A 170 3.59 -24.29 -8.24
CA GLU A 170 4.48 -23.93 -9.35
C GLU A 170 5.89 -23.61 -8.83
N SER A 171 6.89 -24.31 -9.33
CA SER A 171 8.31 -24.06 -8.99
C SER A 171 8.72 -22.61 -9.26
N ASN A 172 8.30 -22.05 -10.40
CA ASN A 172 8.59 -20.66 -10.79
C ASN A 172 8.02 -19.65 -9.79
N TYR A 173 6.80 -19.88 -9.28
CA TYR A 173 6.19 -19.00 -8.28
C TYR A 173 6.94 -19.05 -6.94
N LEU A 174 7.33 -20.24 -6.50
CA LEU A 174 8.11 -20.42 -5.28
C LEU A 174 9.51 -19.78 -5.40
N GLN A 175 10.14 -19.88 -6.57
CA GLN A 175 11.42 -19.22 -6.84
C GLN A 175 11.28 -17.70 -6.83
N TYR A 176 10.25 -17.16 -7.50
CA TYR A 176 9.94 -15.73 -7.48
C TYR A 176 9.81 -15.20 -6.05
N ARG A 177 8.99 -15.83 -5.20
CA ARG A 177 8.82 -15.42 -3.79
C ARG A 177 10.12 -15.43 -3.00
N LYS A 178 11.04 -16.36 -3.28
CA LYS A 178 12.36 -16.40 -2.62
C LYS A 178 13.27 -15.25 -3.03
N GLN A 179 13.07 -14.71 -4.23
CA GLN A 179 13.92 -13.68 -4.84
C GLN A 179 13.37 -12.26 -4.69
N THR A 180 12.08 -12.10 -4.37
CA THR A 180 11.44 -10.78 -4.29
C THR A 180 10.90 -10.49 -2.89
N SER A 181 11.12 -9.27 -2.42
CA SER A 181 10.56 -8.77 -1.17
C SER A 181 9.03 -8.62 -1.22
N ILE A 182 8.40 -8.42 -0.07
CA ILE A 182 6.96 -8.18 0.02
C ILE A 182 6.58 -6.81 -0.55
N LEU A 183 7.21 -5.74 -0.04
CA LEU A 183 6.79 -4.36 -0.30
C LEU A 183 7.92 -3.49 -0.87
N TRP A 184 9.08 -3.41 -0.20
CA TRP A 184 10.13 -2.48 -0.60
C TRP A 184 10.98 -3.00 -1.77
N PRO A 185 11.10 -2.25 -2.88
CA PRO A 185 11.90 -2.66 -4.03
C PRO A 185 13.35 -2.96 -3.66
N ILE A 186 13.82 -4.15 -4.04
CA ILE A 186 15.22 -4.56 -3.88
C ILE A 186 15.61 -5.47 -5.04
N SER A 187 16.89 -5.43 -5.42
CA SER A 187 17.40 -6.29 -6.48
C SER A 187 17.21 -7.79 -6.14
N PRO A 188 16.69 -8.60 -7.07
CA PRO A 188 16.56 -10.06 -6.92
C PRO A 188 17.86 -10.79 -6.64
N LYS A 189 19.00 -10.17 -6.97
CA LYS A 189 20.33 -10.72 -6.71
C LYS A 189 20.76 -10.54 -5.24
N ILE A 190 20.25 -9.50 -4.58
CA ILE A 190 20.64 -9.13 -3.21
C ILE A 190 19.69 -9.75 -2.20
N TYR A 191 18.38 -9.72 -2.47
CA TYR A 191 17.36 -10.14 -1.52
C TYR A 191 17.55 -11.55 -0.93
N PRO A 192 17.87 -12.59 -1.72
CA PRO A 192 18.09 -13.94 -1.19
C PRO A 192 19.26 -14.04 -0.23
N SER A 193 20.29 -13.22 -0.44
CA SER A 193 21.52 -13.20 0.35
C SER A 193 21.36 -12.48 1.70
N LEU A 194 20.23 -11.78 1.91
CA LEU A 194 20.00 -11.08 3.17
C LEU A 194 19.70 -12.06 4.33
N PRO A 195 20.26 -11.80 5.53
CA PRO A 195 19.89 -12.49 6.76
C PRO A 195 18.38 -12.54 6.96
N LYS A 196 17.88 -13.66 7.50
CA LYS A 196 16.43 -13.87 7.73
C LYS A 196 15.81 -12.75 8.58
N TRP A 197 16.54 -12.24 9.57
CA TRP A 197 16.06 -11.16 10.44
C TRP A 197 15.87 -9.84 9.68
N ILE A 198 16.77 -9.51 8.74
CA ILE A 198 16.64 -8.32 7.88
C ILE A 198 15.40 -8.44 7.00
N ARG A 199 15.21 -9.59 6.35
CA ARG A 199 14.03 -9.84 5.51
C ARG A 199 12.74 -9.73 6.32
N LYS A 200 12.72 -10.25 7.54
CA LYS A 200 11.54 -10.22 8.41
C LYS A 200 11.21 -8.82 8.92
N ILE A 201 12.22 -8.05 9.35
CA ILE A 201 12.00 -6.74 10.01
C ILE A 201 11.90 -5.61 8.99
N ILE A 202 12.85 -5.51 8.05
CA ILE A 202 12.92 -4.39 7.11
C ILE A 202 11.97 -4.62 5.93
N PHE A 203 11.98 -5.82 5.35
CA PHE A 203 11.19 -6.15 4.17
C PHE A 203 9.84 -6.80 4.48
N PHE A 204 9.49 -6.89 5.76
CA PHE A 204 8.25 -7.47 6.25
C PHE A 204 7.98 -8.89 5.73
N GLU A 205 9.00 -9.74 5.57
CA GLU A 205 8.83 -11.15 5.22
C GLU A 205 8.30 -11.95 6.42
N LEU A 206 7.02 -11.73 6.76
CA LEU A 206 6.34 -12.31 7.91
C LEU A 206 5.74 -13.69 7.56
N ASN A 207 5.71 -14.60 8.54
CA ASN A 207 5.17 -15.96 8.37
C ASN A 207 3.70 -15.99 7.95
N LEU A 208 2.94 -14.93 8.25
CA LEU A 208 1.55 -14.77 7.83
C LEU A 208 1.36 -14.83 6.30
N TYR A 209 2.36 -14.42 5.51
CA TYR A 209 2.31 -14.48 4.05
C TYR A 209 2.49 -15.89 3.49
N ASN A 210 2.77 -16.89 4.33
CA ASN A 210 2.86 -18.28 3.92
C ASN A 210 1.53 -19.03 3.98
N LYS A 211 0.48 -18.40 4.53
CA LYS A 211 -0.86 -18.99 4.58
C LYS A 211 -1.33 -19.36 3.16
N GLY A 212 -1.82 -20.59 3.01
CA GLY A 212 -2.32 -21.11 1.73
C GLY A 212 -1.25 -21.75 0.84
N LEU A 213 0.04 -21.75 1.23
CA LEU A 213 1.05 -22.57 0.56
C LEU A 213 0.86 -24.04 0.93
N LYS A 214 0.92 -24.91 -0.06
CA LYS A 214 0.79 -26.37 0.15
C LYS A 214 2.08 -27.03 0.64
N THR A 215 3.22 -26.36 0.47
CA THR A 215 4.57 -26.91 0.66
C THR A 215 5.20 -26.66 2.04
N ILE A 216 4.49 -26.03 2.97
CA ILE A 216 4.96 -25.87 4.36
C ILE A 216 4.00 -26.63 5.28
N ARG A 217 3.98 -27.95 5.13
CA ARG A 217 3.70 -28.86 6.25
C ARG A 217 5.07 -29.35 6.68
N GLU A 218 5.71 -28.59 7.56
CA GLU A 218 6.70 -29.14 8.49
C GLU A 218 5.92 -29.77 9.65
#